data_AF-A0A3N6M9G6-F1
#
_entry.id   AF-A0A3N6M9G6-F1
#
_cell.length_a   1.000
_cell.length_b   1.000
_cell.length_c   1.000
_cell.angle_alpha   90.00
_cell.angle_beta   90.00
_cell.angle_gamma   90.00
#
_symmetry.space_group_name_H-M   'P 1'
#
loop_
_entity.id
_entity.type
_entity.pdbx_description
1 polymer ?
#
loop_
_entity_poly.entity_id
_entity_poly.type
_entity_poly.pdbx_seq_one_letter_code
_entity_poly.pdbx_strand_id
1 'polypeptide(L)' 'MSSDADVDPADYPALEDAEVTVYENDHGLHIADDEVTEVSSQGQTPEKALENLAAAVESYREATADETGDDWL' A
#
# COMPACT_ATOMS: atom_id res chain seq x y z
N MET A 1 10.92 13.15 5.86
CA MET A 1 11.79 11.97 6.01
C MET A 1 11.57 11.18 4.73
N SER A 2 12.52 11.18 3.80
CA SER A 2 12.39 10.53 2.49
C SER A 2 13.06 9.16 2.61
N SER A 3 12.31 8.07 2.42
CA SER A 3 12.86 6.71 2.36
C SER A 3 13.89 6.63 1.23
N ASP A 4 14.96 5.87 1.47
CA ASP A 4 16.15 5.71 0.61
C ASP A 4 15.87 4.83 -0.63
N ALA A 5 14.77 5.12 -1.32
CA ALA A 5 14.35 4.52 -2.56
C ALA A 5 13.97 5.65 -3.50
N ASP A 6 14.49 5.67 -4.72
CA ASP A 6 14.15 6.63 -5.79
C ASP A 6 12.68 6.51 -6.27
N VAL A 7 11.77 6.01 -5.43
CA VAL A 7 10.39 5.65 -5.76
C VAL A 7 9.45 6.39 -4.83
N ASP A 8 8.58 7.22 -5.41
CA ASP A 8 7.57 7.97 -4.68
C ASP A 8 6.26 7.15 -4.66
N PRO A 9 5.67 6.86 -3.49
CA PRO A 9 4.34 6.27 -3.41
C PRO A 9 3.28 7.05 -4.22
N ALA A 10 3.44 8.37 -4.38
CA ALA A 10 2.55 9.21 -5.17
C ALA A 10 2.57 8.89 -6.68
N ASP A 11 3.55 8.14 -7.17
CA ASP A 11 3.57 7.64 -8.56
C ASP A 11 2.49 6.57 -8.82
N TYR A 12 1.89 6.02 -7.76
CA TYR A 12 0.84 5.02 -7.83
C TYR A 12 -0.52 5.66 -7.53
N PRO A 13 -1.48 5.69 -8.47
CA PRO A 13 -2.78 6.35 -8.27
C PRO A 13 -3.58 5.84 -7.06
N ALA A 14 -3.43 4.57 -6.69
CA ALA A 14 -4.07 4.02 -5.50
C ALA A 14 -3.50 4.61 -4.19
N LEU A 15 -2.26 5.11 -4.21
CA LEU A 15 -1.49 5.57 -3.05
C LEU A 15 -1.28 7.10 -3.03
N GLU A 16 -1.84 7.86 -3.99
CA GLU A 16 -1.65 9.32 -4.10
C GLU A 16 -1.96 10.08 -2.79
N ASP A 17 -2.98 9.62 -2.06
CA ASP A 17 -3.41 10.18 -0.77
C ASP A 17 -3.07 9.26 0.43
N ALA A 18 -2.29 8.20 0.22
CA ALA A 18 -1.96 7.22 1.27
C ALA A 18 -0.73 7.67 2.08
N GLU A 19 -0.79 7.47 3.40
CA GLU A 19 0.39 7.64 4.26
C GLU A 19 1.20 6.35 4.23
N VAL A 20 2.23 6.30 3.37
CA VAL A 20 3.00 5.07 3.14
C VAL A 20 4.37 5.11 3.83
N THR A 21 4.66 4.08 4.62
CA THR A 21 5.97 3.82 5.20
C THR A 21 6.65 2.67 4.45
N VAL A 22 7.89 2.89 3.99
CA VAL A 22 8.70 1.85 3.32
C VAL A 22 9.96 1.54 4.13
N TYR A 23 10.22 0.27 4.40
CA TYR A 23 11.42 -0.19 5.11
C TYR A 23 11.88 -1.58 4.65
N GLU A 24 13.15 -1.92 4.90
CA GLU A 24 13.68 -3.27 4.67
C GLU A 24 13.63 -4.07 5.98
N ASN A 25 13.20 -5.33 5.92
CA ASN A 25 13.20 -6.23 7.07
C ASN A 25 14.53 -7.00 7.21
N ASP A 26 14.69 -7.75 8.31
CA ASP A 26 15.89 -8.56 8.59
C ASP A 26 16.19 -9.65 7.52
N HIS A 27 15.25 -9.92 6.62
CA HIS A 27 15.38 -10.89 5.54
C HIS A 27 15.69 -10.25 4.17
N GLY A 28 15.91 -8.93 4.12
CA GLY A 28 16.20 -8.20 2.89
C GLY A 28 14.98 -7.96 1.99
N LEU A 29 13.77 -8.11 2.53
CA LEU A 29 12.54 -7.77 1.80
C LEU A 29 12.12 -6.35 2.12
N HIS A 30 11.69 -5.65 1.08
CA HIS A 30 11.12 -4.32 1.19
C HIS A 30 9.65 -4.45 1.55
N ILE A 31 9.23 -3.75 2.59
CA ILE A 31 7.87 -3.72 3.11
C ILE A 31 7.34 -2.31 2.89
N ALA A 32 6.12 -2.22 2.36
CA ALA A 32 5.39 -0.98 2.20
C ALA A 32 4.07 -1.10 2.95
N ASP A 33 3.88 -0.23 3.94
CA ASP A 33 2.70 -0.18 4.82
C ASP A 33 1.92 1.10 4.54
N ASP A 34 0.61 0.98 4.33
CA ASP A 34 -0.33 2.09 4.33
C ASP A 34 -0.89 2.26 5.75
N GLU A 35 -0.51 3.35 6.42
CA GLU A 35 -0.90 3.67 7.79
C GLU A 35 -2.41 3.99 7.91
N VAL A 36 -3.08 4.31 6.80
CA VAL A 36 -4.51 4.67 6.78
C VAL A 36 -5.39 3.43 6.68
N THR A 37 -5.05 2.51 5.77
CA THR A 37 -5.83 1.29 5.55
C THR A 37 -5.31 0.09 6.36
N GLU A 38 -4.14 0.24 7.00
CA GLU A 38 -3.38 -0.85 7.64
C GLU A 38 -3.01 -1.99 6.68
N VAL A 39 -3.10 -1.75 5.36
CA VAL A 39 -2.69 -2.71 4.33
C VAL A 39 -1.18 -2.66 4.19
N SER A 40 -0.55 -3.82 4.31
CA SER A 40 0.88 -4.01 4.10
C SER A 40 1.14 -4.86 2.86
N SER A 41 2.24 -4.61 2.17
CA SER A 41 2.74 -5.53 1.16
C SER A 41 4.26 -5.62 1.14
N GLN A 42 4.78 -6.66 0.46
CA GLN A 42 6.20 -6.94 0.39
C GLN A 42 6.71 -7.09 -1.04
N GLY A 43 7.98 -6.74 -1.27
CA GLY A 43 8.66 -6.84 -2.55
C GLY A 43 10.16 -7.10 -2.43
N GLN A 44 10.77 -7.56 -3.51
CA GLN A 44 12.24 -7.70 -3.62
C GLN A 44 12.94 -6.36 -3.84
N THR A 45 12.19 -5.33 -4.21
CA THR A 45 12.64 -3.93 -4.38
C THR A 45 11.58 -2.99 -3.80
N PRO A 46 11.93 -1.71 -3.53
CA PRO A 46 10.94 -0.71 -3.12
C PRO A 46 9.81 -0.55 -4.14
N GLU A 47 10.11 -0.48 -5.45
CA GLU A 47 9.05 -0.39 -6.48
C GLU A 47 8.09 -1.58 -6.38
N LYS A 48 8.63 -2.78 -6.17
CA LYS A 48 7.79 -3.98 -6.16
C LYS A 48 6.92 -4.05 -4.92
N ALA A 49 7.41 -3.55 -3.78
CA ALA A 49 6.60 -3.40 -2.58
C ALA A 49 5.48 -2.38 -2.79
N LEU A 50 5.78 -1.22 -3.39
CA LEU A 50 4.76 -0.20 -3.65
C LEU A 50 3.73 -0.64 -4.72
N GLU A 51 4.15 -1.31 -5.78
CA GLU A 51 3.26 -1.86 -6.81
C GLU A 51 2.30 -2.90 -6.21
N ASN A 52 2.82 -3.79 -5.36
CA ASN A 52 1.99 -4.78 -4.68
C ASN A 52 1.04 -4.12 -3.67
N LEU A 53 1.48 -3.07 -2.97
CA LEU A 53 0.67 -2.33 -2.01
C LEU A 53 -0.48 -1.61 -2.73
N ALA A 54 -0.20 -0.96 -3.85
CA ALA A 54 -1.21 -0.27 -4.66
C ALA A 54 -2.34 -1.22 -5.09
N ALA A 55 -1.99 -2.42 -5.59
CA ALA A 55 -2.98 -3.44 -5.96
C ALA A 55 -3.78 -3.97 -4.75
N ALA A 56 -3.13 -4.11 -3.60
CA ALA A 56 -3.78 -4.54 -2.36
C ALA A 56 -4.74 -3.47 -1.82
N VAL A 57 -4.35 -2.19 -1.85
CA VAL A 57 -5.19 -1.06 -1.45
C VAL A 57 -6.38 -0.89 -2.40
N GLU A 58 -6.19 -1.06 -3.70
CA GLU A 58 -7.29 -1.06 -4.67
C GLU A 58 -8.29 -2.18 -4.36
N SER A 59 -7.80 -3.41 -4.13
CA SER A 59 -8.64 -4.55 -3.75
C SER A 59 -9.37 -4.32 -2.42
N TYR A 60 -8.71 -3.71 -1.43
CA TYR A 60 -9.31 -3.35 -0.15
C TYR A 60 -10.43 -2.33 -0.35
N ARG A 61 -10.19 -1.27 -1.13
CA ARG A 61 -11.20 -0.23 -1.41
C ARG A 61 -12.39 -0.79 -2.16
N GLU A 62 -12.18 -1.67 -3.14
CA GLU A 62 -13.28 -2.37 -3.84
C GLU A 62 -14.13 -3.20 -2.87
N ALA A 63 -13.48 -3.95 -1.97
CA ALA A 63 -14.18 -4.75 -0.97
C ALA A 63 -14.95 -3.88 0.04
N THR A 64 -14.34 -2.81 0.57
CA THR A 64 -14.96 -1.94 1.58
C THR A 64 -16.00 -0.99 0.98
N ALA A 65 -15.89 -0.60 -0.29
CA ALA A 65 -16.91 0.20 -0.97
C ALA A 65 -18.26 -0.57 -1.04
N ASP A 66 -18.20 -1.89 -1.21
CA ASP A 66 -19.38 -2.76 -1.22
C ASP A 66 -20.00 -2.92 0.19
N GLU A 67 -19.23 -2.78 1.28
CA GLU A 67 -19.74 -2.86 2.65
C GLU A 67 -20.58 -1.64 3.07
N THR A 68 -20.45 -0.50 2.38
CA THR A 68 -21.39 0.63 2.53
C THR A 68 -22.66 0.50 1.66
N GLY A 69 -22.71 -0.53 0.80
CA GLY A 69 -23.87 -0.90 -0.01
C GLY A 69 -24.73 -1.93 0.72
N ASP A 70 -25.95 -1.52 1.03
CA ASP A 70 -27.06 -2.35 1.51
C ASP A 70 -27.04 -2.74 2.99
N ASP A 71 -27.76 -1.90 3.74
CA ASP A 71 -28.83 -2.27 4.68
C ASP A 71 -29.58 -3.58 4.30
N TRP A 72 -28.93 -4.75 4.44
CA TRP A 72 -29.55 -6.07 4.33
C TRP A 72 -29.98 -6.65 5.70
N LEU A 73 -30.35 -5.79 6.66
CA LEU A 73 -31.04 -6.20 7.90
C LEU A 73 -32.53 -5.88 7.88
#